data_AF-A0A5D3K066-F1
#
_entry.id   AF-A0A5D3K066-F1
#
_cell.length_a   1.000
_cell.length_b   1.000
_cell.length_c   1.000
_cell.angle_alpha   90.00
_cell.angle_beta   90.00
_cell.angle_gamma   90.00
#
_symmetry.space_group_name_H-M   'P 1'
#
loop_
_entity.id
_entity.type
_entity.pdbx_description
1 polymer ?
#
loop_
_entity_poly.entity_id
_entity_poly.type
_entity_poly.pdbx_seq_one_letter_code
_entity_poly.pdbx_strand_id
1 'polypeptide(L)'
;MYVPLQQRLSTERGSVVRLTFAEIEQTLGRKLPASAHKFSAWWGNEASMKVGHTQAKAWMNAGFRAHASIKDRVVEFRRLD
;
A
#
# COMPACT_ATOMS: atom_id res chain seq x y z
N MET A 1 9.22 4.91 -7.19
CA MET A 1 8.42 3.71 -7.52
C MET A 1 8.12 2.93 -6.25
N TYR A 2 7.09 2.06 -6.26
CA TYR A 2 6.67 1.24 -5.11
C TYR A 2 6.97 -0.26 -5.31
N VAL A 3 7.91 -0.58 -6.21
CA VAL A 3 8.31 -1.96 -6.56
C VAL A 3 8.73 -2.81 -5.36
N PRO A 4 9.53 -2.31 -4.38
CA PRO A 4 9.90 -3.12 -3.22
C PRO A 4 8.69 -3.59 -2.40
N LEU A 5 7.70 -2.71 -2.25
CA LEU A 5 6.46 -3.04 -1.55
C LEU A 5 5.62 -4.05 -2.33
N GLN A 6 5.55 -3.92 -3.67
CA GLN A 6 4.92 -4.92 -4.52
C GLN A 6 5.58 -6.30 -4.36
N GLN A 7 6.90 -6.38 -4.43
CA GLN A 7 7.63 -7.64 -4.28
C GLN A 7 7.38 -8.28 -2.92
N ARG A 8 7.44 -7.50 -1.83
CA ARG A 8 7.12 -7.97 -0.47
C ARG A 8 5.71 -8.56 -0.41
N LEU A 9 4.71 -7.87 -0.96
CA LEU A 9 3.33 -8.36 -0.95
C LEU A 9 3.16 -9.61 -1.83
N SER A 10 3.85 -9.69 -2.98
CA SER A 10 3.80 -10.85 -3.87
C SER A 10 4.39 -12.13 -3.25
N THR A 11 5.28 -12.01 -2.26
CA THR A 11 5.83 -13.18 -1.53
C THR A 11 4.92 -13.66 -0.39
N GLU A 12 3.93 -12.86 0.01
CA GLU A 12 3.03 -13.20 1.11
C GLU A 12 2.02 -14.27 0.68
N ARG A 13 1.97 -15.37 1.44
CA ARG A 13 1.03 -16.48 1.19
C ARG A 13 -0.34 -16.26 1.84
N GLY A 14 -0.45 -15.31 2.76
CA GLY A 14 -1.69 -15.02 3.49
C GLY A 14 -2.66 -14.14 2.70
N SER A 15 -3.94 -14.25 3.03
CA SER A 15 -4.99 -13.40 2.43
C SER A 15 -5.01 -11.98 3.00
N VAL A 16 -4.34 -11.73 4.13
CA VAL A 16 -4.28 -10.42 4.80
C VAL A 16 -2.86 -10.16 5.29
N VAL A 17 -2.32 -8.98 4.96
CA VAL A 17 -1.01 -8.50 5.39
C VAL A 17 -1.21 -7.13 6.05
N ARG A 18 -0.79 -6.98 7.30
CA ARG A 18 -0.88 -5.71 8.03
C ARG A 18 0.51 -5.11 8.19
N LEU A 19 0.69 -3.89 7.70
CA LEU A 19 1.96 -3.16 7.77
C LEU A 19 1.74 -1.78 8.39
N THR A 20 2.63 -1.39 9.29
CA THR A 20 2.69 0.00 9.75
C THR A 20 3.28 0.89 8.66
N PHE A 21 3.01 2.20 8.75
CA PHE A 21 3.60 3.16 7.82
C PHE A 21 5.13 3.13 7.90
N ALA A 22 5.69 2.96 9.10
CA ALA A 22 7.13 2.84 9.31
C ALA A 22 7.73 1.62 8.60
N GLU A 23 7.09 0.45 8.69
CA GLU A 23 7.55 -0.74 7.96
C GLU A 23 7.48 -0.57 6.45
N ILE A 24 6.45 0.12 5.96
CA ILE A 24 6.32 0.44 4.53
C ILE A 24 7.46 1.38 4.11
N GLU A 25 7.73 2.43 4.88
CA GLU A 25 8.84 3.36 4.63
C GLU A 25 10.20 2.66 4.63
N GLN A 26 10.42 1.75 5.58
CA GLN A 26 11.63 0.91 5.64
C GLN A 26 11.74 0.02 4.39
N THR A 27 10.64 -0.63 3.99
CA THR A 27 10.60 -1.44 2.77
C THR A 27 10.89 -0.61 1.52
N LEU A 28 10.44 0.64 1.48
CA LEU A 28 10.66 1.55 0.36
C LEU A 28 12.02 2.27 0.41
N GLY A 29 12.74 2.21 1.54
CA GLY A 29 13.95 3.00 1.78
C GLY A 29 13.74 4.51 1.78
N ARG A 30 12.49 4.97 1.95
CA ARG A 30 12.13 6.40 1.92
C ARG A 30 10.83 6.67 2.67
N LYS A 31 10.63 7.94 3.04
CA LYS A 31 9.40 8.40 3.67
C LYS A 31 8.20 8.38 2.72
N LEU A 32 7.03 8.07 3.27
CA LEU A 32 5.77 8.16 2.57
C LEU A 32 5.41 9.64 2.36
N PRO A 33 4.71 9.99 1.27
CA PRO A 33 4.28 11.37 1.05
C PRO A 33 3.27 11.79 2.12
N ALA A 34 3.23 13.09 2.45
CA ALA A 34 2.31 13.62 3.46
C ALA A 34 0.84 13.23 3.21
N SER A 35 0.42 13.08 1.96
CA SER A 35 -0.92 12.62 1.61
C SER A 35 -1.24 11.21 2.11
N ALA A 36 -0.27 10.29 2.11
CA ALA A 36 -0.43 8.94 2.67
C ALA A 36 -0.67 8.97 4.19
N HIS A 37 -0.15 10.00 4.86
CA HIS A 37 -0.36 10.25 6.29
C HIS A 37 -1.66 10.97 6.63
N LYS A 38 -2.27 11.66 5.65
CA LYS A 38 -3.44 12.51 5.89
C LYS A 38 -4.74 11.89 5.38
N PHE A 39 -4.68 11.10 4.31
CA PHE A 39 -5.86 10.65 3.58
C PHE A 39 -5.83 9.14 3.39
N SER A 40 -6.75 8.43 4.05
CA SER A 40 -6.91 6.98 3.84
C SER A 40 -7.21 6.64 2.37
N ALA A 41 -7.96 7.50 1.68
CA ALA A 41 -8.25 7.39 0.25
C ALA A 41 -6.99 7.37 -0.64
N TRP A 42 -5.86 7.89 -0.17
CA TRP A 42 -4.58 7.80 -0.91
C TRP A 42 -4.13 6.34 -1.10
N TRP A 43 -4.48 5.47 -0.16
CA TRP A 43 -4.23 4.02 -0.19
C TRP A 43 -5.28 3.25 -0.98
N GLY A 44 -6.43 3.87 -1.28
CA GLY A 44 -7.51 3.21 -2.01
C GLY A 44 -7.13 2.88 -3.45
N ASN A 45 -7.70 1.78 -3.97
CA ASN A 45 -7.45 1.31 -5.34
C ASN A 45 -8.16 2.16 -6.41
N GLU A 46 -9.19 2.93 -6.03
CA GLU A 46 -9.99 3.76 -6.95
C GLU A 46 -9.16 4.85 -7.65
N ALA A 47 -8.06 5.27 -7.04
CA ALA A 47 -7.17 6.26 -7.62
C ALA A 47 -6.27 5.70 -8.75
N SER A 48 -6.18 4.37 -8.92
CA SER A 48 -5.27 3.72 -9.89
C SER A 48 -5.52 4.05 -11.36
N MET A 49 -6.73 4.53 -11.69
CA MET A 49 -7.13 4.89 -13.06
C MET A 49 -6.66 6.28 -13.52
N LYS A 50 -6.12 7.12 -12.61
CA LYS A 50 -5.59 8.44 -12.97
C LYS A 50 -4.07 8.39 -13.21
N VAL A 51 -3.61 9.10 -14.25
CA VAL A 51 -2.19 9.29 -14.55
C VAL A 51 -1.48 9.86 -13.31
N GLY A 52 -0.45 9.17 -12.80
CA GLY A 52 0.33 9.58 -11.61
C GLY A 52 0.17 8.70 -10.35
N HIS A 53 -0.85 7.84 -10.27
CA HIS A 53 -1.10 6.99 -9.08
C HIS A 53 -0.32 5.67 -9.10
N THR A 54 1.01 5.77 -9.12
CA THR A 54 1.94 4.62 -9.16
C THR A 54 1.92 3.77 -7.88
N GLN A 55 1.45 4.31 -6.75
CA GLN A 55 1.33 3.55 -5.50
C GLN A 55 0.29 2.43 -5.61
N ALA A 56 -0.93 2.73 -6.07
CA ALA A 56 -2.03 1.76 -6.09
C ALA A 56 -1.76 0.58 -7.00
N LYS A 57 -1.08 0.83 -8.12
CA LYS A 57 -0.63 -0.20 -9.05
C LYS A 57 0.29 -1.23 -8.39
N ALA A 58 1.10 -0.84 -7.41
CA ALA A 58 2.06 -1.75 -6.78
C ALA A 58 1.36 -2.89 -6.02
N TRP A 59 0.42 -2.59 -5.12
CA TRP A 59 -0.30 -3.64 -4.41
C TRP A 59 -1.38 -4.30 -5.26
N MET A 60 -2.00 -3.60 -6.21
CA MET A 60 -2.92 -4.24 -7.17
C MET A 60 -2.22 -5.27 -8.05
N ASN A 61 -1.02 -4.97 -8.55
CA ASN A 61 -0.23 -5.93 -9.31
C ASN A 61 0.25 -7.12 -8.45
N ALA A 62 0.34 -6.94 -7.14
CA ALA A 62 0.57 -8.04 -6.21
C ALA A 62 -0.72 -8.82 -5.86
N GLY A 63 -1.88 -8.41 -6.37
CA GLY A 63 -3.17 -9.04 -6.11
C GLY A 63 -3.84 -8.59 -4.81
N PHE A 64 -3.60 -7.36 -4.34
CA PHE A 64 -4.14 -6.84 -3.08
C PHE A 64 -4.95 -5.54 -3.24
N ARG A 65 -5.90 -5.34 -2.33
CA ARG A 65 -6.56 -4.06 -1.98
C ARG A 65 -6.00 -3.56 -0.66
N ALA A 66 -5.77 -2.26 -0.56
CA ALA A 66 -5.29 -1.64 0.67
C ALA A 66 -6.41 -0.90 1.41
N HIS A 67 -6.44 -1.05 2.73
CA HIS A 67 -7.32 -0.30 3.63
C HIS A 67 -6.47 0.30 4.75
N ALA A 68 -6.42 1.62 4.85
CA ALA A 68 -5.54 2.31 5.79
C ALA A 68 -6.31 2.94 6.95
N SER A 69 -5.82 2.70 8.17
CA SER A 69 -6.16 3.52 9.34
C SER A 69 -5.09 4.59 9.51
N ILE A 70 -5.47 5.85 9.30
CA ILE A 70 -4.58 7.00 9.51
C ILE A 70 -4.26 7.18 11.01
N LYS A 71 -5.26 6.97 11.87
CA LYS A 71 -5.13 7.09 13.32
C LYS A 71 -4.09 6.10 13.86
N ASP A 72 -4.18 4.84 13.43
CA ASP A 72 -3.30 3.78 13.89
C ASP A 72 -2.00 3.69 13.08
N ARG A 73 -1.90 4.47 11.98
CA ARG A 73 -0.76 4.47 11.04
C ARG A 73 -0.45 3.06 10.52
N VAL A 74 -1.50 2.33 10.17
CA VAL A 74 -1.44 0.96 9.67
C VAL A 74 -2.22 0.84 8.37
N VAL A 75 -1.71 0.01 7.47
CA VAL A 75 -2.38 -0.41 6.25
C VAL A 75 -2.59 -1.91 6.29
N GLU A 76 -3.82 -2.32 6.02
CA GLU A 76 -4.19 -3.70 5.82
C GLU A 76 -4.34 -3.96 4.31
N PHE A 77 -3.47 -4.81 3.78
CA PHE A 77 -3.54 -5.31 2.42
C PHE A 77 -4.31 -6.63 2.42
N ARG A 78 -5.47 -6.67 1.77
CA ARG A 78 -6.28 -7.87 1.59
C ARG A 78 -6.17 -8.37 0.17
N ARG A 79 -5.94 -9.66 0.01
CA ARG A 79 -5.85 -10.29 -1.31
C ARG A 79 -7.19 -10.19 -2.02
N LEU A 80 -7.13 -9.98 -3.32
CA LEU A 80 -8.28 -10.08 -4.22
C LEU A 80 -8.53 -11.58 -4.41
N ASP A 81 -9.69 -12.05 -3.94
CA ASP A 81 -10.25 -13.34 -4.35
C ASP A 81 -10.73 -13.26 -5.81
#